data_AF-A0A3A6RPQ6-F1
#
_entry.id   AF-A0A3A6RPQ6-F1
#
_cell.length_a   1.000
_cell.length_b   1.000
_cell.length_c   1.000
_cell.angle_alpha   90.00
_cell.angle_beta   90.00
_cell.angle_gamma   90.00
#
_symmetry.space_group_name_H-M   'P 1'
#
loop_
_entity.id
_entity.type
_entity.pdbx_description
1 polymer ?
#
loop_
_entity_poly.entity_id
_entity_poly.type
_entity_poly.pdbx_seq_one_letter_code
_entity_poly.pdbx_strand_id
1 'polypeptide(L)'
;MKGGYKTTISIDGVKIPNVQLTSKFYEELDAGENVTLYGLFKNSSKKEKNDGVLYGLKKASGERMFATHFRFVVPMMLTVYAALAFCLVFVLGWMASTVPVVWLYGKEDINGFIYHTTVFALVEACLAAGFFLWRAWLMVSVTNDPESWNVMSPAALSTRFSKFHK
;
A
#
# COMPACT_ATOMS: atom_id res chain seq x y z
N MET A 1 -11.64 -6.64 12.23
CA MET A 1 -10.94 -5.60 13.00
C MET A 1 -11.88 -4.41 13.18
N LYS A 2 -12.41 -4.20 14.39
CA LYS A 2 -13.20 -3.01 14.77
C LYS A 2 -12.26 -2.12 15.60
N GLY A 3 -11.84 -0.98 15.07
CA GLY A 3 -10.90 -0.12 15.80
C GLY A 3 -10.29 0.98 14.93
N GLY A 4 -11.14 1.79 14.30
CA GLY A 4 -10.69 2.96 13.56
C GLY A 4 -11.87 3.88 13.26
N TYR A 5 -11.67 5.18 13.44
CA TYR A 5 -12.68 6.19 13.13
C TYR A 5 -12.34 6.83 11.79
N LYS A 6 -13.35 6.98 10.92
CA LYS A 6 -13.27 7.92 9.80
C LYS A 6 -13.67 9.29 10.32
N THR A 7 -12.78 10.25 10.18
CA THR A 7 -13.02 11.62 10.63
C THR A 7 -12.67 12.63 9.54
N THR A 8 -13.08 13.86 9.79
CA THR A 8 -12.57 15.05 9.11
C THR A 8 -11.65 15.74 10.10
N ILE A 9 -10.35 15.81 9.79
CA ILE A 9 -9.39 16.59 10.59
C ILE A 9 -9.35 18.02 10.06
N SER A 10 -9.23 18.99 10.97
CA SER A 10 -8.99 20.40 10.62
C SER A 10 -7.57 20.74 11.02
N ILE A 11 -6.72 21.07 10.05
CA ILE A 11 -5.33 21.51 10.28
C ILE A 11 -5.22 22.93 9.76
N ASP A 12 -4.85 23.88 10.62
CA ASP A 12 -4.77 25.32 10.28
C ASP A 12 -6.05 25.86 9.61
N GLY A 13 -7.21 25.41 10.08
CA GLY A 13 -8.52 25.78 9.51
C GLY A 13 -8.90 25.07 8.21
N VAL A 14 -8.01 24.25 7.64
CA VAL A 14 -8.25 23.47 6.42
C VAL A 14 -8.78 22.08 6.78
N LYS A 15 -9.97 21.76 6.28
CA LYS A 15 -10.63 20.46 6.50
C LYS A 15 -10.09 19.41 5.51
N ILE A 16 -9.68 18.26 6.05
CA ILE A 16 -9.25 17.09 5.28
C ILE A 16 -10.24 15.96 5.57
N PRO A 17 -11.12 15.61 4.62
CA PRO A 17 -12.12 14.57 4.81
C PRO A 17 -11.51 13.17 4.64
N ASN A 18 -12.27 12.14 5.06
CA ASN A 18 -11.95 10.72 4.83
C ASN A 18 -10.61 10.26 5.40
N VAL A 19 -10.21 10.81 6.55
CA VAL A 19 -9.00 10.37 7.25
C VAL A 19 -9.37 9.26 8.24
N GLN A 20 -8.70 8.13 8.12
CA GLN A 20 -8.78 7.03 9.08
C GLN A 20 -7.73 7.22 10.16
N LEU A 21 -8.16 7.11 11.42
CA LEU A 21 -7.28 7.16 12.58
C LEU A 21 -7.60 6.03 13.55
N THR A 22 -6.59 5.61 14.30
CA THR A 22 -6.75 4.58 15.35
C THR A 22 -7.47 5.18 16.55
N SER A 23 -8.18 4.36 17.33
CA SER A 23 -8.84 4.82 18.57
C SER A 23 -7.84 5.48 19.53
N LYS A 24 -6.64 4.92 19.63
CA LYS A 24 -5.54 5.47 20.43
C LYS A 24 -5.16 6.90 20.01
N PHE A 25 -5.17 7.21 18.71
CA PHE A 25 -4.92 8.58 18.25
C PHE A 25 -6.09 9.52 18.56
N TYR A 26 -7.33 9.03 18.51
CA TYR A 26 -8.50 9.83 18.87
C TYR A 26 -8.49 10.23 20.35
N GLU A 27 -8.12 9.31 21.24
CA GLU A 27 -8.10 9.51 22.69
C GLU A 27 -6.97 10.44 23.15
N GLU A 28 -5.88 10.53 22.39
CA GLU A 28 -4.66 11.27 22.75
C GLU A 28 -4.56 12.64 22.08
N LEU A 29 -5.45 12.97 21.15
CA LEU A 29 -5.49 14.26 20.46
C LEU A 29 -6.46 15.19 21.19
N ASP A 30 -5.90 16.12 21.97
CA ASP A 30 -6.69 17.20 22.56
C ASP A 30 -6.97 18.32 21.54
N ALA A 31 -8.17 18.89 21.62
CA ALA A 31 -8.56 19.98 20.73
C ALA A 31 -7.71 21.24 20.98
N GLY A 32 -7.02 21.72 19.94
CA GLY A 32 -6.20 22.93 19.99
C GLY A 32 -4.72 22.69 20.30
N GLU A 33 -4.28 21.44 20.41
CA GLU A 33 -2.85 21.12 20.57
C GLU A 33 -2.07 21.24 19.24
N ASN A 34 -0.87 21.80 19.31
CA ASN A 34 0.06 21.81 18.19
C ASN A 34 0.76 20.46 18.07
N VAL A 35 0.41 19.68 17.05
CA VAL A 35 0.96 18.35 16.80
C VAL A 35 1.46 18.22 15.36
N THR A 36 2.56 17.49 15.17
CA THR A 36 3.03 17.08 13.84
C THR A 36 2.36 15.75 13.48
N LEU A 37 1.64 15.72 12.36
CA LEU A 37 0.93 14.54 11.87
C LEU A 37 1.69 13.85 10.76
N TYR A 38 1.85 12.53 10.86
CA TYR A 38 2.43 11.67 9.83
C TYR A 38 1.30 10.88 9.18
N GLY A 39 0.94 11.25 7.94
CA GLY A 39 -0.18 10.65 7.22
C GLY A 39 0.20 10.07 5.87
N LEU A 40 -0.44 8.95 5.51
CA LEU A 40 -0.38 8.34 4.19
C LEU A 40 -1.65 8.73 3.44
N PHE A 41 -1.49 9.46 2.33
CA PHE A 41 -2.62 9.99 1.56
C PHE A 41 -2.58 9.50 0.13
N LYS A 42 -3.72 9.00 -0.34
CA LYS A 42 -3.87 8.59 -1.73
C LYS A 42 -3.90 9.81 -2.65
N ASN A 43 -3.16 9.73 -3.75
CA ASN A 43 -3.14 10.74 -4.79
C ASN A 43 -3.72 10.15 -6.09
N SER A 44 -5.06 10.08 -6.18
CA SER A 44 -5.78 9.66 -7.38
C SER A 44 -6.33 10.85 -8.15
N SER A 45 -6.42 10.70 -9.48
CA SER A 45 -7.15 11.63 -10.35
C SER A 45 -8.65 11.69 -10.02
N LYS A 46 -9.21 10.59 -9.51
CA LYS A 46 -10.58 10.53 -8.97
C LYS A 46 -10.56 10.99 -7.51
N LYS A 47 -10.62 12.30 -7.29
CA LYS A 47 -10.49 12.92 -5.95
C LYS A 47 -11.48 12.36 -4.92
N GLU A 48 -12.67 11.98 -5.35
CA GLU A 48 -13.70 11.34 -4.51
C GLU A 48 -13.28 9.97 -3.93
N LYS A 49 -12.26 9.32 -4.50
CA LYS A 49 -11.69 8.06 -4.03
C LYS A 49 -10.43 8.25 -3.21
N ASN A 50 -10.03 9.50 -2.95
CA ASN A 50 -8.89 9.78 -2.09
C ASN A 50 -9.29 9.59 -0.64
N ASP A 51 -8.45 8.87 0.06
CA ASP A 51 -8.51 8.58 1.48
C ASP A 51 -7.15 8.85 2.11
N GLY A 52 -7.17 9.09 3.42
CA GLY A 52 -5.98 9.28 4.23
C GLY A 52 -5.96 8.27 5.37
N VAL A 53 -4.76 7.86 5.77
CA VAL A 53 -4.55 7.10 7.01
C VAL A 53 -3.51 7.84 7.83
N LEU A 54 -3.86 8.18 9.08
CA LEU A 54 -2.89 8.71 10.02
C LEU A 54 -2.02 7.56 10.53
N TYR A 55 -0.72 7.63 10.23
CA TYR A 55 0.26 6.62 10.63
C TYR A 55 0.90 6.96 11.98
N GLY A 56 1.09 8.25 12.29
CA GLY A 56 1.63 8.69 13.56
C GLY A 56 1.38 10.14 13.87
N LEU A 57 1.70 10.51 15.09
CA LEU A 57 1.67 11.87 15.61
C LEU A 57 2.87 12.12 16.52
N LYS A 58 3.31 13.38 16.57
CA LYS A 58 4.34 13.87 17.47
C LYS A 58 3.83 15.12 18.16
N LYS A 59 3.73 15.05 19.49
CA LYS A 59 3.27 16.17 20.33
C LYS A 59 4.37 17.23 20.46
N ALA A 60 3.99 18.45 20.83
CA ALA A 60 4.95 19.52 21.10
C ALA A 60 5.91 19.19 22.26
N SER A 61 5.49 18.32 23.19
CA SER A 61 6.32 17.76 24.26
C SER A 61 7.47 16.85 23.76
N GLY A 62 7.47 16.49 22.47
CA GLY A 62 8.44 15.58 21.87
C GLY A 62 8.01 14.10 21.92
N GLU A 63 6.88 13.79 22.58
CA GLU A 63 6.31 12.45 22.60
C GLU A 63 5.86 12.01 21.21
N ARG A 64 6.21 10.78 20.81
CA ARG A 64 5.91 10.22 19.50
C ARG A 64 5.05 8.99 19.63
N MET A 65 3.99 8.93 18.82
CA MET A 65 3.13 7.77 18.74
C MET A 65 2.95 7.35 17.29
N PHE A 66 3.22 6.08 17.00
CA PHE A 66 3.04 5.50 15.68
C PHE A 66 2.13 4.27 15.76
N ALA A 67 1.31 4.08 14.74
CA ALA A 67 0.49 2.90 14.57
C ALA A 67 1.33 1.75 13.99
N THR A 68 2.36 1.34 14.75
CA THR A 68 3.34 0.29 14.41
C THR A 68 2.69 -1.05 14.09
N HIS A 69 1.47 -1.30 14.54
CA HIS A 69 0.65 -2.43 14.09
C HIS A 69 0.54 -2.49 12.54
N PHE A 70 0.28 -1.35 11.88
CA PHE A 70 0.12 -1.33 10.43
C PHE A 70 1.43 -1.62 9.70
N ARG A 71 2.58 -1.28 10.31
CA ARG A 71 3.92 -1.53 9.78
C ARG A 71 4.19 -3.00 9.49
N PHE A 72 3.55 -3.92 10.20
CA PHE A 72 3.78 -5.36 10.03
C PHE A 72 2.57 -6.13 9.48
N VAL A 73 1.34 -5.70 9.80
CA VAL A 73 0.14 -6.41 9.32
C VAL A 73 -0.05 -6.28 7.81
N VAL A 74 0.16 -5.09 7.24
CA VAL A 74 -0.01 -4.89 5.79
C VAL A 74 1.04 -5.66 4.98
N PRO A 75 2.35 -5.65 5.33
CA PRO A 75 3.34 -6.45 4.64
C PRO A 75 3.10 -7.95 4.77
N MET A 76 2.66 -8.43 5.94
CA MET A 76 2.26 -9.84 6.09
C MET A 76 1.12 -10.23 5.14
N MET A 77 0.08 -9.41 5.04
CA MET A 77 -1.01 -9.66 4.07
C MET A 77 -0.49 -9.67 2.62
N LEU A 78 0.42 -8.75 2.27
CA LEU A 78 1.04 -8.72 0.94
C LEU A 78 1.87 -9.98 0.66
N THR A 79 2.57 -10.54 1.65
CA THR A 79 3.28 -11.82 1.50
C THR A 79 2.31 -12.97 1.24
N VAL A 80 1.16 -13.01 1.91
CA VAL A 80 0.10 -14.01 1.63
C VAL A 80 -0.42 -13.83 0.19
N TYR A 81 -0.68 -12.60 -0.23
CA TYR A 81 -1.09 -12.31 -1.61
C TYR A 81 -0.01 -12.66 -2.63
N ALA A 82 1.27 -12.54 -2.29
CA ALA A 82 2.37 -12.97 -3.15
C ALA A 82 2.31 -14.49 -3.41
N ALA A 83 2.08 -15.30 -2.37
CA ALA A 83 1.95 -16.75 -2.51
C ALA A 83 0.72 -17.13 -3.36
N LEU A 84 -0.43 -16.47 -3.14
CA LEU A 84 -1.63 -16.70 -3.94
C LEU A 84 -1.43 -16.28 -5.40
N ALA A 85 -0.80 -15.13 -5.64
CA ALA A 85 -0.48 -14.65 -6.98
C ALA A 85 0.47 -15.61 -7.69
N PHE A 86 1.50 -16.12 -7.01
CA PHE A 86 2.39 -17.14 -7.55
C PHE A 86 1.61 -18.36 -8.02
N CYS A 87 0.80 -18.97 -7.14
CA CYS A 87 0.06 -20.18 -7.48
C CYS A 87 -0.89 -19.98 -8.66
N LEU A 88 -1.66 -18.88 -8.66
CA LEU A 88 -2.62 -18.59 -9.73
C LEU A 88 -1.92 -18.31 -11.07
N VAL A 89 -0.89 -17.46 -11.06
CA VAL A 89 -0.16 -17.09 -12.27
C VAL A 89 0.65 -18.28 -12.78
N PHE A 90 1.17 -19.15 -11.93
CA PHE A 90 1.85 -20.36 -12.38
C PHE A 90 0.90 -21.28 -13.15
N VAL A 91 -0.28 -21.59 -12.59
CA VAL A 91 -1.25 -22.49 -13.24
C VAL A 91 -1.76 -21.92 -14.56
N LEU A 92 -2.19 -20.65 -14.55
CA LEU A 92 -2.71 -19.99 -15.75
C LEU A 92 -1.61 -19.70 -16.77
N GLY A 93 -0.44 -19.28 -16.30
CA GLY A 93 0.75 -19.00 -17.08
C GLY A 93 1.30 -20.26 -17.73
N TRP A 94 1.21 -21.43 -17.09
CA TRP A 94 1.59 -22.70 -17.72
C TRP A 94 0.74 -23.00 -18.94
N MET A 95 -0.58 -22.85 -18.83
CA MET A 95 -1.49 -23.02 -19.97
C MET A 95 -1.21 -21.99 -21.08
N ALA A 96 -1.01 -20.73 -20.72
CA ALA A 96 -0.73 -19.66 -21.67
C ALA A 96 0.65 -19.82 -22.36
N SER A 97 1.66 -20.29 -21.63
CA SER A 97 3.04 -20.47 -22.09
C SER A 97 3.16 -21.56 -23.15
N THR A 98 2.19 -22.46 -23.27
CA THR A 98 2.19 -23.47 -24.35
C THR A 98 2.24 -22.85 -25.74
N VAL A 99 1.58 -21.70 -25.95
CA VAL A 99 1.53 -21.02 -27.25
C VAL A 99 2.90 -20.49 -27.69
N PRO A 100 3.59 -19.63 -26.92
CA PRO A 100 4.91 -19.17 -27.30
C PRO A 100 5.95 -20.30 -27.32
N VAL A 101 5.83 -21.32 -26.47
CA VAL A 101 6.77 -22.45 -26.47
C VAL A 101 6.64 -23.29 -27.73
N VAL A 102 5.42 -23.64 -28.17
CA VAL A 102 5.23 -24.35 -29.44
C VAL A 102 5.74 -23.52 -30.61
N TRP A 103 5.54 -22.21 -30.58
CA TRP A 103 5.99 -21.31 -31.64
C TRP A 103 7.54 -21.20 -31.72
N LEU A 104 8.23 -21.17 -30.58
CA LEU A 104 9.68 -20.99 -30.51
C LEU A 104 10.47 -22.30 -30.63
N TYR A 105 9.97 -23.39 -30.02
CA TYR A 105 10.73 -24.63 -29.82
C TYR A 105 10.10 -25.85 -30.51
N GLY A 106 8.90 -25.71 -31.07
CA GLY A 106 8.15 -26.83 -31.65
C GLY A 106 7.55 -27.76 -30.59
N LYS A 107 6.88 -28.82 -31.04
CA LYS A 107 6.16 -29.80 -30.19
C LYS A 107 6.70 -31.23 -30.30
N GLU A 108 7.74 -31.42 -31.12
CA GLU A 108 8.30 -32.74 -31.44
C GLU A 108 9.02 -33.36 -30.23
N ASP A 109 9.72 -32.53 -29.45
CA ASP A 109 10.35 -32.93 -28.18
C ASP A 109 9.42 -32.65 -27.00
N ILE A 110 8.76 -33.70 -26.51
CA ILE A 110 7.85 -33.64 -25.36
C ILE A 110 8.57 -33.18 -24.08
N ASN A 111 9.82 -33.63 -23.87
CA ASN A 111 10.57 -33.27 -22.66
C ASN A 111 10.98 -31.80 -22.68
N GLY A 112 11.49 -31.33 -23.83
CA GLY A 112 11.79 -29.92 -24.06
C GLY A 112 10.56 -29.02 -23.93
N PHE A 113 9.42 -29.44 -24.50
CA PHE A 113 8.16 -28.70 -24.41
C PHE A 113 7.70 -28.49 -22.96
N ILE A 114 7.69 -29.56 -22.16
CA ILE A 114 7.29 -29.49 -20.74
C ILE A 114 8.27 -28.60 -19.96
N TYR A 115 9.58 -28.77 -20.19
CA TYR A 115 10.61 -27.97 -19.52
C TYR A 115 10.45 -26.47 -19.82
N HIS A 116 10.42 -26.07 -21.09
CA HIS A 116 10.32 -24.66 -21.47
C HIS A 116 9.02 -24.03 -21.00
N THR A 117 7.88 -24.73 -21.13
CA THR A 117 6.58 -24.24 -20.64
C THR A 117 6.61 -23.99 -19.14
N THR A 118 7.21 -24.90 -18.38
CA THR A 118 7.35 -24.76 -16.93
C THR A 118 8.27 -23.61 -16.56
N VAL A 119 9.38 -23.42 -17.26
CA VAL A 119 10.31 -22.30 -17.03
C VAL A 119 9.63 -20.95 -17.28
N PHE A 120 8.93 -20.78 -18.40
CA PHE A 120 8.21 -19.53 -18.70
C PHE A 120 7.15 -19.22 -17.62
N ALA A 121 6.30 -20.20 -17.30
CA ALA A 121 5.28 -20.05 -16.27
C ALA A 121 5.87 -19.73 -14.88
N LEU A 122 7.00 -20.35 -14.54
CA LEU A 122 7.71 -20.09 -13.29
C LEU A 122 8.24 -18.65 -13.23
N VAL A 123 8.83 -18.15 -14.31
CA VAL A 123 9.34 -16.78 -14.37
C VAL A 123 8.19 -15.77 -14.21
N GLU A 124 7.08 -15.97 -14.92
CA GLU A 124 5.90 -15.11 -14.80
C GLU A 124 5.31 -15.12 -13.39
N ALA A 125 5.18 -16.30 -12.77
CA ALA A 125 4.70 -16.45 -11.40
C ALA A 125 5.62 -15.77 -10.38
N CYS A 126 6.94 -15.93 -10.53
CA CYS A 126 7.94 -15.25 -9.70
C CYS A 126 7.86 -13.73 -9.83
N LEU A 127 7.67 -13.20 -11.04
CA LEU A 127 7.51 -11.75 -11.26
C LEU A 127 6.24 -11.22 -10.58
N ALA A 128 5.13 -11.95 -10.70
CA ALA A 128 3.87 -11.59 -10.04
C ALA A 128 4.00 -11.58 -8.51
N ALA A 129 4.59 -12.63 -7.93
CA ALA A 129 4.85 -12.70 -6.49
C ALA A 129 5.84 -11.61 -6.04
N GLY A 130 6.91 -11.41 -6.81
CA GLY A 130 7.95 -10.41 -6.57
C GLY A 130 7.39 -8.99 -6.49
N PHE A 131 6.37 -8.65 -7.29
CA PHE A 131 5.67 -7.37 -7.17
C PHE A 131 5.08 -7.16 -5.77
N PHE A 132 4.34 -8.13 -5.23
CA PHE A 132 3.73 -8.01 -3.91
C PHE A 132 4.79 -7.94 -2.78
N LEU A 133 5.84 -8.76 -2.88
CA LEU A 133 6.95 -8.73 -1.92
C LEU A 133 7.70 -7.40 -1.96
N TRP A 134 7.93 -6.84 -3.14
CA TRP A 134 8.54 -5.52 -3.29
C TRP A 134 7.68 -4.42 -2.66
N ARG A 135 6.35 -4.46 -2.87
CA ARG A 135 5.42 -3.52 -2.22
C ARG A 135 5.40 -3.69 -0.70
N ALA A 136 5.51 -4.93 -0.20
CA ALA A 136 5.61 -5.22 1.23
C ALA A 136 6.89 -4.61 1.83
N TRP A 137 8.03 -4.85 1.17
CA TRP A 137 9.33 -4.29 1.55
C TRP A 137 9.30 -2.76 1.56
N LEU A 138 8.82 -2.14 0.46
CA LEU A 138 8.72 -0.69 0.36
C LEU A 138 7.94 -0.07 1.51
N MET A 139 6.82 -0.71 1.92
CA MET A 139 6.03 -0.21 3.03
C MET A 139 6.83 -0.23 4.34
N VAL A 140 7.50 -1.35 4.64
CA VAL A 140 8.37 -1.45 5.83
C VAL A 140 9.49 -0.41 5.80
N SER A 141 10.15 -0.23 4.66
CA SER A 141 11.25 0.73 4.52
C SER A 141 10.78 2.16 4.74
N VAL A 142 9.69 2.58 4.10
CA VAL A 142 9.15 3.95 4.20
C VAL A 142 8.62 4.24 5.61
N THR A 143 7.97 3.26 6.25
CA THR A 143 7.42 3.43 7.60
C THR A 143 8.46 3.29 8.72
N ASN A 144 9.69 2.89 8.39
CA ASN A 144 10.80 2.85 9.35
C ASN A 144 11.39 4.24 9.64
N ASP A 145 11.33 5.17 8.69
CA ASP A 145 11.80 6.54 8.87
C ASP A 145 10.73 7.57 8.46
N PRO A 146 9.73 7.82 9.33
CA PRO A 146 8.67 8.80 9.06
C PRO A 146 9.17 10.25 8.99
N GLU A 147 10.33 10.57 9.57
CA GLU A 147 10.88 11.93 9.57
C GLU A 147 11.45 12.30 8.19
N SER A 148 11.79 11.31 7.35
CA SER A 148 12.18 11.52 5.95
C SER A 148 11.02 11.87 5.01
N TRP A 149 9.78 11.85 5.50
CA TRP A 149 8.61 12.07 4.66
C TRP A 149 8.50 13.52 4.21
N ASN A 150 7.97 13.72 2.99
CA ASN A 150 7.77 15.06 2.45
C ASN A 150 6.83 15.89 3.34
N VAL A 151 7.32 17.05 3.79
CA VAL A 151 6.51 18.05 4.50
C VAL A 151 5.52 18.67 3.52
N MET A 152 4.25 18.68 3.89
CA MET A 152 3.17 19.18 3.03
C MET A 152 2.31 20.16 3.81
N SER A 153 2.00 21.31 3.20
CA SER A 153 1.06 22.26 3.80
C SER A 153 -0.37 21.70 3.78
N PRO A 154 -1.21 22.04 4.78
CA PRO A 154 -2.61 21.62 4.81
C PRO A 154 -3.40 22.01 3.55
N ALA A 155 -3.11 23.20 3.00
CA ALA A 155 -3.73 23.68 1.76
C ALA A 155 -3.37 22.80 0.55
N ALA A 156 -2.09 22.44 0.39
CA ALA A 156 -1.65 21.55 -0.67
C ALA A 156 -2.28 20.16 -0.54
N LEU A 157 -2.40 19.66 0.69
CA LEU A 157 -3.04 18.37 0.96
C LEU A 157 -4.54 18.39 0.66
N SER A 158 -5.26 19.44 1.07
CA SER A 158 -6.69 19.60 0.77
C SER A 158 -7.00 19.64 -0.73
N THR A 159 -6.10 20.20 -1.56
CA THR A 159 -6.28 20.19 -3.02
C THR A 159 -6.39 18.79 -3.61
N ARG A 160 -5.83 17.76 -2.95
CA ARG A 160 -5.95 16.35 -3.36
C ARG A 160 -7.37 15.82 -3.16
N PHE A 161 -8.13 16.39 -2.22
CA PHE A 161 -9.51 16.02 -1.90
C PHE A 161 -10.56 16.96 -2.53
N SER A 162 -10.13 18.08 -3.13
CA SER A 162 -10.97 19.27 -3.40
C SER A 162 -12.01 19.17 -4.53
N LYS A 163 -12.62 18.01 -4.79
CA LYS A 163 -14.00 18.04 -5.31
C LYS A 163 -15.03 18.36 -4.22
N PHE A 164 -14.63 18.34 -2.94
CA PHE A 164 -15.49 18.61 -1.77
C PHE A 164 -15.44 20.05 -1.23
N HIS A 165 -14.91 21.00 -2.02
CA HIS A 165 -14.94 22.43 -1.67
C HIS A 165 -15.57 23.25 -2.81
N LYS A 166 -16.89 23.09 -2.94
CA LYS A 166 -17.80 24.18 -3.32
C LYS A 166 -18.88 24.25 -2.25
#